data_AF-A0A7X7WI26-F1
#
_entry.id   AF-A0A7X7WI26-F1
#
_cell.length_a   1.000
_cell.length_b   1.000
_cell.length_c   1.000
_cell.angle_alpha   90.00
_cell.angle_beta   90.00
_cell.angle_gamma   90.00
#
_symmetry.space_group_name_H-M   'P 1'
#
loop_
_entity.id
_entity.type
_entity.pdbx_description
1 polymer ?
#
loop_
_entity_poly.entity_id
_entity_poly.type
_entity_poly.pdbx_seq_one_letter_code
_entity_poly.pdbx_strand_id
1 'polypeptide(L)'
;NIYDDIRQSSSFIGCVISENVNDEEGHRLDSEIDGYSAEWQQLMTRLEDFALKLPDAEWASFIGVAKLDSIRFFLDEMRDKAKAKMAPELERLALSLAVDGYHAWNRIYDKMAGDLRVDFEENGQTKTISMGQLAAKMDLPDRKIRQQAFEKMTSAWQSRAELAAMTLNSLAGFRLALYKNRGWESPIFEALRNARIKQETLDAMWGVVADESPRLQKYIAAKKNILGIDQFKWYDQTAPVGKTSMKFSYQEAGDFIVKHISKLSVEMGEFSRRALDKRWVEAEDRPGKAAGGFCTGFPLSKESRIFMTFTGTFGGLSTLAHELGHAYHSFVLNDKPSFVSRYPMTLAETASTFNELAVTDAAMEAADNPQEKLMLLDQKIANAYIMMCNIRARFIFDKTFYAERKKGFVPRSRLDELMVNAQKEAYAGTIEGEGWHPLFWASKLHFFISGVPFYNFPYTFGFLFANGIYDRALKDGASFAGHYRNLLADTGSMMTEEVARKHLGVDLTKEDFWRDSVNRVLADIDPFVELAGKLK
;
A
#
# COMPACT_ATOMS: atom_id res chain seq x y z
N ASN A 1 -26.07 4.21 14.55
CA ASN A 1 -25.00 5.21 14.82
C ASN A 1 -24.68 5.75 13.45
N ILE A 2 -25.04 7.00 13.12
CA ILE A 2 -25.12 7.48 11.73
C ILE A 2 -23.86 7.14 10.92
N TYR A 3 -22.67 7.34 11.49
CA TYR A 3 -21.42 7.03 10.81
C TYR A 3 -21.23 5.53 10.53
N ASP A 4 -21.58 4.68 11.49
CA ASP A 4 -21.52 3.22 11.30
C ASP A 4 -22.57 2.76 10.29
N ASP A 5 -23.76 3.38 10.28
CA ASP A 5 -24.84 3.06 9.34
C ASP A 5 -24.43 3.40 7.90
N ILE A 6 -23.80 4.57 7.69
CA ILE A 6 -23.21 4.96 6.41
C ILE A 6 -22.09 3.97 6.03
N ARG A 7 -21.13 3.73 6.93
CA ARG A 7 -19.98 2.84 6.64
C ARG A 7 -20.42 1.42 6.30
N GLN A 8 -21.37 0.88 7.05
CA GLN A 8 -21.98 -0.43 6.79
C GLN A 8 -22.60 -0.48 5.39
N SER A 9 -23.35 0.56 5.03
CA SER A 9 -24.03 0.64 3.73
C SER A 9 -23.02 0.77 2.59
N SER A 10 -22.01 1.65 2.72
CA SER A 10 -20.92 1.79 1.75
C SER A 10 -20.17 0.47 1.55
N SER A 11 -19.82 -0.22 2.64
CA SER A 11 -19.13 -1.51 2.57
C SER A 11 -19.98 -2.58 1.88
N PHE A 12 -21.29 -2.62 2.17
CA PHE A 12 -22.20 -3.56 1.55
C PHE A 12 -22.36 -3.30 0.04
N ILE A 13 -22.65 -2.06 -0.36
CA ILE A 13 -22.83 -1.70 -1.77
C ILE A 13 -21.52 -1.84 -2.54
N GLY A 14 -20.38 -1.48 -1.95
CA GLY A 14 -19.06 -1.73 -2.53
C GLY A 14 -18.82 -3.22 -2.81
N CYS A 15 -19.26 -4.12 -1.93
CA CYS A 15 -19.22 -5.57 -2.19
C CYS A 15 -20.15 -5.98 -3.34
N VAL A 16 -21.39 -5.47 -3.41
CA VAL A 16 -22.35 -5.78 -4.48
C VAL A 16 -21.79 -5.37 -5.85
N ILE A 17 -21.31 -4.14 -5.97
CA ILE A 17 -20.69 -3.62 -7.20
C ILE A 17 -19.41 -4.40 -7.55
N SER A 18 -18.63 -4.82 -6.55
CA SER A 18 -17.41 -5.58 -6.81
C SER A 18 -17.70 -7.01 -7.27
N GLU A 19 -18.75 -7.64 -6.77
CA GLU A 19 -19.23 -8.94 -7.25
C GLU A 19 -19.71 -8.87 -8.71
N ASN A 20 -20.39 -7.79 -9.10
CA ASN A 20 -20.80 -7.53 -10.47
C ASN A 20 -20.68 -6.03 -10.81
N VAL A 21 -19.66 -5.68 -11.58
CA VAL A 21 -19.37 -4.28 -11.94
C VAL A 21 -20.45 -3.63 -12.80
N ASN A 22 -21.36 -4.42 -13.36
CA ASN A 22 -22.49 -3.96 -14.18
C ASN A 22 -23.80 -3.82 -13.38
N ASP A 23 -23.77 -3.92 -12.05
CA ASP A 23 -24.96 -3.78 -11.21
C ASP A 23 -25.44 -2.31 -11.15
N GLU A 24 -26.40 -1.95 -12.01
CA GLU A 24 -26.94 -0.60 -12.13
C GLU A 24 -27.59 -0.08 -10.83
N GLU A 25 -28.28 -0.96 -10.09
CA GLU A 25 -28.92 -0.58 -8.84
C GLU A 25 -27.89 -0.36 -7.73
N GLY A 26 -26.82 -1.17 -7.70
CA GLY A 26 -25.65 -0.96 -6.85
C GLY A 26 -25.06 0.44 -7.06
N HIS A 27 -24.77 0.81 -8.31
CA HIS A 27 -24.24 2.14 -8.65
C HIS A 27 -25.20 3.29 -8.28
N ARG A 28 -26.52 3.09 -8.44
CA ARG A 28 -27.53 4.06 -8.02
C ARG A 28 -27.53 4.25 -6.50
N LEU A 29 -27.47 3.17 -5.74
CA LEU A 29 -27.43 3.21 -4.27
C LEU A 29 -26.12 3.78 -3.74
N ASP A 30 -25.00 3.51 -4.40
CA ASP A 30 -23.70 4.11 -4.07
C ASP A 30 -23.75 5.64 -4.15
N SER A 31 -24.38 6.16 -5.22
CA SER A 31 -24.62 7.59 -5.39
C SER A 31 -25.52 8.19 -4.29
N GLU A 32 -26.47 7.41 -3.76
CA GLU A 32 -27.32 7.84 -2.63
C GLU A 32 -26.52 7.88 -1.32
N ILE A 33 -25.67 6.88 -1.10
CA ILE A 33 -24.76 6.80 0.06
C ILE A 33 -23.74 7.95 0.07
N ASP A 34 -23.28 8.38 -1.10
CA ASP A 34 -22.45 9.58 -1.25
C ASP A 34 -23.17 10.83 -0.71
N GLY A 35 -24.48 10.93 -0.89
CA GLY A 35 -25.32 11.99 -0.32
C GLY A 35 -25.28 12.00 1.21
N TYR A 36 -25.50 10.84 1.85
CA TYR A 36 -25.41 10.72 3.32
C TYR A 36 -23.99 10.97 3.84
N SER A 37 -22.98 10.54 3.10
CA SER A 37 -21.56 10.80 3.42
C SER A 37 -21.25 12.29 3.38
N ALA A 38 -21.81 13.03 2.43
CA ALA A 38 -21.70 14.48 2.37
C ALA A 38 -22.37 15.17 3.57
N GLU A 39 -23.56 14.72 3.98
CA GLU A 39 -24.23 15.24 5.19
C GLU A 39 -23.42 14.96 6.47
N TRP A 40 -22.88 13.75 6.61
CA TRP A 40 -21.96 13.41 7.71
C TRP A 40 -20.74 14.33 7.73
N GLN A 41 -20.13 14.59 6.58
CA GLN A 41 -19.00 15.49 6.48
C GLN A 41 -19.36 16.93 6.90
N GLN A 42 -20.57 17.40 6.61
CA GLN A 42 -21.03 18.70 7.10
C GLN A 42 -21.15 18.74 8.63
N LEU A 43 -21.59 17.66 9.28
CA LEU A 43 -21.61 17.57 10.74
C LEU A 43 -20.19 17.62 11.32
N MET A 44 -19.25 16.92 10.69
CA MET A 44 -17.84 16.97 11.09
C MET A 44 -17.24 18.37 10.94
N THR A 45 -17.55 19.09 9.86
CA THR A 45 -17.12 20.49 9.69
C THR A 45 -17.67 21.39 10.80
N ARG A 46 -18.93 21.21 11.23
CA ARG A 46 -19.48 21.97 12.37
C ARG A 46 -18.76 21.66 13.68
N LEU A 47 -18.34 20.41 13.87
CA LEU A 47 -17.54 20.00 15.02
C LEU A 47 -16.12 20.60 14.97
N GLU A 48 -15.49 20.65 13.79
CA GLU A 48 -14.22 21.37 13.57
C GLU A 48 -14.36 22.85 13.92
N ASP A 49 -15.41 23.54 13.43
CA ASP A 49 -15.68 24.95 13.72
C ASP A 49 -15.91 25.21 15.22
N PHE A 50 -16.63 24.31 15.90
CA PHE A 50 -16.81 24.37 17.35
C PHE A 50 -15.47 24.25 18.08
N ALA A 51 -14.64 23.28 17.70
CA ALA A 51 -13.32 23.06 18.29
C ALA A 51 -12.38 24.26 18.09
N LEU A 52 -12.44 24.91 16.92
CA LEU A 52 -11.62 26.08 16.61
C LEU A 52 -12.03 27.34 17.39
N LYS A 53 -13.32 27.49 17.73
CA LYS A 53 -13.82 28.67 18.48
C LYS A 53 -13.47 28.64 19.95
N LEU A 54 -13.25 27.46 20.53
CA LEU A 54 -12.88 27.34 21.93
C LEU A 54 -11.41 27.74 22.15
N PRO A 55 -11.11 28.58 23.15
CA PRO A 55 -9.75 28.80 23.63
C PRO A 55 -9.09 27.50 24.09
N ASP A 56 -7.76 27.42 24.07
CA ASP A 56 -7.03 26.18 24.37
C ASP A 56 -7.32 25.60 25.76
N ALA A 57 -7.45 26.46 26.78
CA ALA A 57 -7.81 26.02 28.12
C ALA A 57 -9.23 25.43 28.19
N GLU A 58 -10.19 26.03 27.49
CA GLU A 58 -11.57 25.56 27.44
C GLU A 58 -11.69 24.26 26.66
N TRP A 59 -10.98 24.14 25.53
CA TRP A 59 -10.91 22.89 24.77
C TRP A 59 -10.33 21.74 25.61
N ALA A 60 -9.20 21.99 26.29
CA ALA A 60 -8.57 21.01 27.16
C ALA A 60 -9.53 20.57 28.29
N SER A 61 -10.29 21.51 28.86
CA SER A 61 -11.33 21.20 29.84
C SER A 61 -12.49 20.39 29.24
N PHE A 62 -12.92 20.72 28.02
CA PHE A 62 -14.01 20.04 27.31
C PHE A 62 -13.68 18.57 27.02
N ILE A 63 -12.54 18.30 26.41
CA ILE A 63 -12.10 16.93 26.07
C ILE A 63 -11.57 16.14 27.29
N GLY A 64 -11.31 16.84 28.40
CA GLY A 64 -10.87 16.25 29.67
C GLY A 64 -11.97 15.51 30.44
N VAL A 65 -13.22 15.60 29.98
CA VAL A 65 -14.35 14.90 30.58
C VAL A 65 -14.24 13.40 30.31
N ALA A 66 -14.38 12.58 31.35
CA ALA A 66 -14.19 11.12 31.29
C ALA A 66 -14.97 10.38 30.17
N LYS A 67 -16.15 10.90 29.79
CA LYS A 67 -16.97 10.32 28.71
C LYS A 67 -16.32 10.43 27.32
N LEU A 68 -15.33 11.31 27.15
CA LEU A 68 -14.64 11.56 25.88
C LEU A 68 -13.26 10.90 25.82
N ASP A 69 -12.80 10.26 26.91
CA ASP A 69 -11.44 9.70 27.02
C ASP A 69 -11.10 8.77 25.85
N SER A 70 -12.05 7.92 25.45
CA SER A 70 -11.86 6.94 24.37
C SER A 70 -11.76 7.56 22.97
N ILE A 71 -12.13 8.83 22.79
CA ILE A 71 -12.05 9.55 21.52
C ILE A 71 -11.22 10.84 21.61
N ARG A 72 -10.58 11.11 22.74
CA ARG A 72 -9.82 12.34 23.00
C ARG A 72 -8.76 12.57 21.94
N PHE A 73 -7.98 11.53 21.62
CA PHE A 73 -6.95 11.60 20.59
C PHE A 73 -7.52 12.03 19.23
N PHE A 74 -8.66 11.46 18.82
CA PHE A 74 -9.32 11.85 17.57
C PHE A 74 -9.74 13.32 17.59
N LEU A 75 -10.33 13.80 18.69
CA LEU A 75 -10.79 15.18 18.82
C LEU A 75 -9.61 16.17 18.77
N ASP A 76 -8.53 15.88 19.47
CA ASP A 76 -7.31 16.69 19.43
C ASP A 76 -6.68 16.68 18.03
N GLU A 77 -6.52 15.51 17.41
CA GLU A 77 -5.99 15.40 16.06
C GLU A 77 -6.84 16.18 15.04
N MET A 78 -8.16 16.10 15.16
CA MET A 78 -9.11 16.84 14.33
C MET A 78 -8.94 18.35 14.52
N ARG A 79 -8.88 18.85 15.76
CA ARG A 79 -8.70 20.28 16.06
C ARG A 79 -7.34 20.77 15.55
N ASP A 80 -6.28 20.00 15.74
CA ASP A 80 -4.94 20.36 15.28
C ASP A 80 -4.84 20.38 13.76
N LYS A 81 -5.52 19.45 13.06
CA LYS A 81 -5.63 19.47 11.60
C LYS A 81 -6.41 20.71 11.15
N ALA A 82 -7.50 21.06 11.83
CA ALA A 82 -8.29 22.24 11.52
C ALA A 82 -7.50 23.55 11.75
N LYS A 83 -6.72 23.65 12.84
CA LYS A 83 -5.85 24.82 13.13
C LYS A 83 -4.78 25.05 12.07
N ALA A 84 -4.35 23.99 11.39
CA ALA A 84 -3.36 24.07 10.31
C ALA A 84 -3.96 24.49 8.96
N LYS A 85 -5.29 24.64 8.84
CA LYS A 85 -5.96 25.09 7.62
C LYS A 85 -6.04 26.63 7.55
N MET A 86 -6.52 27.16 6.42
CA MET A 86 -6.87 28.58 6.29
C MET A 86 -8.16 28.91 7.07
N ALA A 87 -8.55 30.19 7.07
CA ALA A 87 -9.84 30.62 7.58
C ALA A 87 -11.00 29.88 6.88
N PRO A 88 -12.11 29.56 7.59
CA PRO A 88 -13.17 28.69 7.08
C PRO A 88 -13.75 29.11 5.72
N GLU A 89 -13.91 30.41 5.46
CA GLU A 89 -14.39 30.93 4.19
C GLU A 89 -13.44 30.66 3.02
N LEU A 90 -12.13 30.71 3.26
CA LEU A 90 -11.09 30.41 2.25
C LEU A 90 -10.99 28.91 2.01
N GLU A 91 -11.08 28.08 3.05
CA GLU A 91 -11.11 26.62 2.90
C GLU A 91 -12.36 26.18 2.13
N ARG A 92 -13.54 26.74 2.43
CA ARG A 92 -14.77 26.44 1.68
C ARG A 92 -14.64 26.84 0.21
N LEU A 93 -14.05 28.00 -0.08
CA LEU A 93 -13.78 28.40 -1.46
C LEU A 93 -12.80 27.43 -2.15
N ALA A 94 -11.70 27.08 -1.49
CA ALA A 94 -10.71 26.16 -2.03
C ALA A 94 -11.30 24.77 -2.34
N LEU A 95 -12.13 24.23 -1.43
CA LEU A 95 -12.83 22.97 -1.62
C LEU A 95 -13.83 23.04 -2.79
N SER A 96 -14.59 24.14 -2.89
CA SER A 96 -15.53 24.34 -4.01
C SER A 96 -14.79 24.39 -5.36
N LEU A 97 -13.65 25.08 -5.42
CA LEU A 97 -12.84 25.16 -6.64
C LEU A 97 -12.11 23.85 -6.95
N ALA A 98 -11.78 23.05 -5.94
CA ALA A 98 -11.05 21.80 -6.10
C ALA A 98 -11.82 20.75 -6.92
N VAL A 99 -13.17 20.75 -6.87
CA VAL A 99 -14.02 19.79 -7.61
C VAL A 99 -13.66 19.74 -9.10
N ASP A 100 -13.53 20.91 -9.73
CA ASP A 100 -13.24 21.04 -11.16
C ASP A 100 -11.84 21.58 -11.46
N GLY A 101 -11.17 22.20 -10.49
CA GLY A 101 -9.82 22.75 -10.65
C GLY A 101 -8.69 21.80 -10.21
N TYR A 102 -9.00 20.81 -9.37
CA TYR A 102 -8.01 19.91 -8.78
C TYR A 102 -8.32 18.43 -9.04
N HIS A 103 -9.50 17.97 -8.62
CA HIS A 103 -9.94 16.58 -8.79
C HIS A 103 -10.20 16.23 -10.25
N ALA A 104 -10.55 17.21 -11.10
CA ALA A 104 -10.66 16.99 -12.54
C ALA A 104 -9.37 16.49 -13.19
N TRP A 105 -8.20 16.95 -12.73
CA TRP A 105 -6.90 16.48 -13.24
C TRP A 105 -6.65 15.00 -12.91
N ASN A 106 -7.07 14.55 -11.73
CA ASN A 106 -7.05 13.12 -11.38
C ASN A 106 -7.93 12.32 -12.36
N ARG A 107 -9.17 12.77 -12.59
CA ARG A 107 -10.10 12.10 -13.53
C ARG A 107 -9.56 12.07 -14.96
N ILE A 108 -8.90 13.15 -15.40
CA ILE A 108 -8.23 13.22 -16.72
C ILE A 108 -7.13 12.17 -16.80
N TYR A 109 -6.29 12.05 -15.77
CA TYR A 109 -5.27 11.01 -15.72
C TYR A 109 -5.88 9.61 -15.79
N ASP A 110 -6.88 9.32 -14.96
CA ASP A 110 -7.51 8.00 -14.90
C ASP A 110 -8.12 7.61 -16.24
N LYS A 111 -8.81 8.55 -16.91
CA LYS A 111 -9.36 8.32 -18.25
C LYS A 111 -8.26 8.06 -19.28
N MET A 112 -7.21 8.88 -19.27
CA MET A 112 -6.06 8.74 -20.17
C MET A 112 -5.37 7.38 -19.99
N ALA A 113 -5.12 6.97 -18.75
CA ALA A 113 -4.50 5.69 -18.41
C ALA A 113 -5.41 4.50 -18.78
N GLY A 114 -6.70 4.61 -18.46
CA GLY A 114 -7.71 3.58 -18.71
C GLY A 114 -7.95 3.30 -20.20
N ASP A 115 -7.72 4.29 -21.07
CA ASP A 115 -7.86 4.19 -22.53
C ASP A 115 -6.65 3.57 -23.24
N LEU A 116 -5.49 3.47 -22.57
CA LEU A 116 -4.28 2.97 -23.21
C LEU A 116 -4.43 1.50 -23.62
N ARG A 117 -4.30 1.26 -24.93
CA ARG A 117 -4.29 -0.06 -25.56
C ARG A 117 -3.15 -0.13 -26.55
N VAL A 118 -2.57 -1.32 -26.73
CA VAL A 118 -1.53 -1.57 -27.73
C VAL A 118 -1.77 -2.88 -28.43
N ASP A 119 -1.31 -2.95 -29.67
CA ASP A 119 -1.21 -4.20 -30.41
C ASP A 119 0.03 -4.98 -29.96
N PHE A 120 -0.22 -6.20 -29.50
CA PHE A 120 0.76 -7.13 -28.97
C PHE A 120 0.75 -8.43 -29.78
N GLU A 121 1.92 -8.84 -30.26
CA GLU A 121 2.08 -10.06 -31.05
C GLU A 121 2.44 -11.21 -30.11
N GLU A 122 1.64 -12.28 -30.12
CA GLU A 122 1.87 -13.47 -29.33
C GLU A 122 1.42 -14.70 -30.14
N ASN A 123 2.28 -15.72 -30.25
CA ASN A 123 1.99 -16.96 -30.99
C ASN A 123 1.53 -16.74 -32.44
N GLY A 124 2.10 -15.73 -33.12
CA GLY A 124 1.75 -15.37 -34.50
C GLY A 124 0.39 -14.68 -34.66
N GLN A 125 -0.25 -14.28 -33.56
CA GLN A 125 -1.48 -13.49 -33.56
C GLN A 125 -1.26 -12.12 -32.94
N THR A 126 -1.82 -11.09 -33.55
CA THR A 126 -1.87 -9.75 -32.96
C THR A 126 -3.14 -9.58 -32.15
N LYS A 127 -2.99 -9.21 -30.88
CA LYS A 127 -4.11 -8.91 -29.97
C LYS A 127 -3.94 -7.50 -29.42
N THR A 128 -5.03 -6.75 -29.38
CA THR A 128 -5.06 -5.45 -28.70
C THR A 128 -5.28 -5.69 -27.20
N ILE A 129 -4.32 -5.29 -26.38
CA ILE A 129 -4.33 -5.53 -24.93
C ILE A 129 -4.16 -4.24 -24.11
N SER A 130 -4.62 -4.28 -22.86
CA SER A 130 -4.54 -3.17 -21.90
C SER A 130 -3.18 -3.07 -21.21
N MET A 131 -2.93 -1.96 -20.52
CA MET A 131 -1.71 -1.78 -19.70
C MET A 131 -1.61 -2.80 -18.57
N GLY A 132 -2.74 -3.19 -17.95
CA GLY A 132 -2.75 -4.24 -16.93
C GLY A 132 -2.37 -5.60 -17.50
N GLN A 133 -2.85 -5.92 -18.71
CA GLN A 133 -2.47 -7.15 -19.40
C GLN A 133 -0.97 -7.15 -19.78
N LEU A 134 -0.41 -6.03 -20.25
CA LEU A 134 1.04 -5.89 -20.47
C LEU A 134 1.84 -6.09 -19.19
N ALA A 135 1.37 -5.58 -18.06
CA ALA A 135 2.03 -5.77 -16.78
C ALA A 135 2.14 -7.26 -16.43
N ALA A 136 1.05 -8.02 -16.59
CA ALA A 136 1.08 -9.47 -16.40
C ALA A 136 2.03 -10.20 -17.38
N LYS A 137 2.21 -9.68 -18.60
CA LYS A 137 3.20 -10.24 -19.55
C LYS A 137 4.65 -10.05 -19.08
N MET A 138 4.94 -9.01 -18.27
CA MET A 138 6.27 -8.82 -17.68
C MET A 138 6.59 -9.84 -16.57
N ASP A 139 5.61 -10.60 -16.09
CA ASP A 139 5.82 -11.64 -15.07
C ASP A 139 6.03 -13.03 -15.72
N LEU A 140 6.07 -13.11 -17.05
CA LEU A 140 6.23 -14.38 -17.76
C LEU A 140 7.71 -14.83 -17.84
N PRO A 141 7.96 -16.16 -17.88
CA PRO A 141 9.33 -16.69 -17.96
C PRO A 141 10.11 -16.26 -19.21
N ASP A 142 9.44 -16.08 -20.35
CA ASP A 142 10.09 -15.71 -21.60
C ASP A 142 10.49 -14.23 -21.62
N ARG A 143 11.80 -13.98 -21.64
CA ARG A 143 12.36 -12.63 -21.67
C ARG A 143 11.95 -11.83 -22.91
N LYS A 144 11.77 -12.45 -24.07
CA LYS A 144 11.36 -11.73 -25.29
C LYS A 144 9.96 -11.15 -25.14
N ILE A 145 9.05 -11.92 -24.53
CA ILE A 145 7.70 -11.47 -24.19
C ILE A 145 7.77 -10.30 -23.21
N ARG A 146 8.58 -10.40 -22.16
CA ARG A 146 8.76 -9.31 -21.18
C ARG A 146 9.32 -8.04 -21.82
N GLN A 147 10.34 -8.17 -22.67
CA GLN A 147 10.94 -7.05 -23.38
C GLN A 147 9.94 -6.37 -24.31
N GLN A 148 9.24 -7.15 -25.15
CA GLN A 148 8.21 -6.63 -26.04
C GLN A 148 7.09 -5.92 -25.24
N ALA A 149 6.66 -6.50 -24.12
CA ALA A 149 5.65 -5.90 -23.26
C ALA A 149 6.11 -4.55 -22.70
N PHE A 150 7.36 -4.45 -22.25
CA PHE A 150 7.95 -3.22 -21.75
C PHE A 150 8.10 -2.15 -22.84
N GLU A 151 8.55 -2.51 -24.04
CA GLU A 151 8.67 -1.60 -25.18
C GLU A 151 7.31 -1.06 -25.61
N LYS A 152 6.30 -1.94 -25.73
CA LYS A 152 4.92 -1.55 -26.06
C LYS A 152 4.31 -0.68 -24.98
N MET A 153 4.50 -1.01 -23.71
CA MET A 153 4.05 -0.18 -22.58
C MET A 153 4.70 1.21 -22.60
N THR A 154 6.01 1.26 -22.84
CA THR A 154 6.75 2.53 -22.93
C THR A 154 6.25 3.38 -24.09
N SER A 155 6.02 2.78 -25.26
CA SER A 155 5.46 3.48 -26.43
C SER A 155 4.03 4.00 -26.18
N ALA A 156 3.20 3.22 -25.48
CA ALA A 156 1.86 3.66 -25.10
C ALA A 156 1.91 4.91 -24.22
N TRP A 157 2.75 4.91 -23.18
CA TRP A 157 2.92 6.06 -22.31
C TRP A 157 3.60 7.24 -23.02
N GLN A 158 4.52 6.98 -23.94
CA GLN A 158 5.17 8.00 -24.77
C GLN A 158 4.12 8.85 -25.51
N SER A 159 3.07 8.21 -26.04
CA SER A 159 1.98 8.89 -26.76
C SER A 159 1.14 9.83 -25.88
N ARG A 160 1.22 9.68 -24.55
CA ARG A 160 0.45 10.44 -23.56
C ARG A 160 1.31 11.28 -22.62
N ALA A 161 2.64 11.20 -22.74
CA ALA A 161 3.57 11.74 -21.76
C ALA A 161 3.46 13.26 -21.58
N GLU A 162 3.21 14.04 -22.63
CA GLU A 162 3.01 15.49 -22.49
C GLU A 162 1.75 15.83 -21.68
N LEU A 163 0.65 15.11 -21.93
CA LEU A 163 -0.59 15.30 -21.18
C LEU A 163 -0.43 14.85 -19.72
N ALA A 164 0.29 13.75 -19.49
CA ALA A 164 0.66 13.32 -18.15
C ALA A 164 1.51 14.39 -17.44
N ALA A 165 2.50 14.98 -18.12
CA ALA A 165 3.36 16.01 -17.55
C ALA A 165 2.54 17.25 -17.14
N MET A 166 1.63 17.71 -18.01
CA MET A 166 0.73 18.81 -17.72
C MET A 166 -0.16 18.49 -16.51
N THR A 167 -0.74 17.30 -16.47
CA THR A 167 -1.62 16.85 -15.38
C THR A 167 -0.88 16.83 -14.04
N LEU A 168 0.33 16.25 -14.00
CA LEU A 168 1.15 16.18 -12.80
C LEU A 168 1.55 17.59 -12.31
N ASN A 169 1.96 18.47 -13.24
CA ASN A 169 2.31 19.86 -12.93
C ASN A 169 1.11 20.68 -12.41
N SER A 170 -0.09 20.45 -12.93
CA SER A 170 -1.32 21.12 -12.48
C SER A 170 -1.72 20.68 -11.08
N LEU A 171 -1.71 19.36 -10.82
CA LEU A 171 -1.99 18.81 -9.49
C LEU A 171 -1.01 19.35 -8.44
N ALA A 172 0.29 19.27 -8.72
CA ALA A 172 1.30 19.77 -7.81
C ALA A 172 1.26 21.30 -7.65
N GLY A 173 0.94 22.03 -8.72
CA GLY A 173 0.76 23.48 -8.69
C GLY A 173 -0.38 23.92 -7.77
N PHE A 174 -1.55 23.29 -7.91
CA PHE A 174 -2.70 23.52 -7.04
C PHE A 174 -2.33 23.23 -5.57
N ARG A 175 -1.73 22.07 -5.31
CA ARG A 175 -1.31 21.64 -3.97
C ARG A 175 -0.32 22.62 -3.33
N LEU A 176 0.72 23.03 -4.06
CA LEU A 176 1.71 24.00 -3.57
C LEU A 176 1.11 25.38 -3.29
N ALA A 177 0.18 25.84 -4.13
CA ALA A 177 -0.52 27.10 -3.90
C ALA A 177 -1.38 27.03 -2.64
N LEU A 178 -2.11 25.93 -2.44
CA LEU A 178 -2.91 25.70 -1.25
C LEU A 178 -2.04 25.63 0.02
N TYR A 179 -0.94 24.89 -0.03
CA TYR A 179 0.02 24.78 1.07
C TYR A 179 0.62 26.13 1.45
N LYS A 180 1.00 26.95 0.46
CA LYS A 180 1.51 28.31 0.70
C LYS A 180 0.51 29.15 1.50
N ASN A 181 -0.78 29.12 1.13
CA ASN A 181 -1.82 29.88 1.83
C ASN A 181 -2.15 29.32 3.23
N ARG A 182 -1.92 28.02 3.45
CA ARG A 182 -2.01 27.36 4.77
C ARG A 182 -0.76 27.54 5.64
N GLY A 183 0.31 28.16 5.12
CA GLY A 183 1.59 28.28 5.82
C GLY A 183 2.39 26.98 5.89
N TRP A 184 2.10 26.00 5.03
CA TRP A 184 2.81 24.72 4.99
C TRP A 184 4.03 24.81 4.06
N GLU A 185 5.22 24.87 4.63
CA GLU A 185 6.45 25.02 3.84
C GLU A 185 6.91 23.71 3.18
N SER A 186 6.74 22.58 3.87
CA SER A 186 7.18 21.26 3.40
C SER A 186 6.05 20.55 2.64
N PRO A 187 6.27 20.11 1.38
CA PRO A 187 5.27 19.35 0.63
C PRO A 187 4.89 18.01 1.26
N ILE A 188 5.75 17.46 2.14
CA ILE A 188 5.50 16.19 2.80
C ILE A 188 4.68 16.34 4.09
N PHE A 189 4.46 17.56 4.57
CA PHE A 189 3.81 17.85 5.86
C PHE A 189 2.45 17.15 5.98
N GLU A 190 1.60 17.27 4.95
CA GLU A 190 0.29 16.61 4.94
C GLU A 190 0.42 15.08 5.02
N ALA A 191 1.37 14.50 4.28
CA ALA A 191 1.57 13.06 4.23
C ALA A 191 2.08 12.51 5.58
N LEU A 192 3.00 13.21 6.26
CA LEU A 192 3.47 12.84 7.60
C LEU A 192 2.34 12.89 8.63
N ARG A 193 1.50 13.93 8.59
CA ARG A 193 0.33 14.04 9.47
C ARG A 193 -0.69 12.94 9.23
N ASN A 194 -0.96 12.62 7.96
CA ASN A 194 -1.87 11.53 7.59
C ASN A 194 -1.31 10.16 8.01
N ALA A 195 0.01 9.98 7.95
CA ALA A 195 0.71 8.79 8.40
C ALA A 195 0.93 8.72 9.92
N ARG A 196 0.62 9.81 10.66
CA ARG A 196 0.88 9.96 12.10
C ARG A 196 2.32 9.62 12.48
N ILE A 197 3.27 10.15 11.71
CA ILE A 197 4.71 10.01 11.97
C ILE A 197 5.41 11.36 11.92
N LYS A 198 6.58 11.42 12.54
CA LYS A 198 7.53 12.53 12.45
C LYS A 198 8.42 12.42 11.22
N GLN A 199 9.05 13.53 10.83
CA GLN A 199 10.01 13.57 9.75
C GLN A 199 11.23 12.68 10.07
N GLU A 200 11.70 12.71 11.32
CA GLU A 200 12.84 11.92 11.81
C GLU A 200 12.61 10.42 11.65
N THR A 201 11.38 9.96 11.89
CA THR A 201 10.98 8.56 11.68
C THR A 201 11.11 8.16 10.22
N LEU A 202 10.63 9.02 9.30
CA LEU A 202 10.72 8.76 7.87
C LEU A 202 12.17 8.78 7.37
N ASP A 203 12.98 9.72 7.87
CA ASP A 203 14.38 9.85 7.50
C ASP A 203 15.20 8.67 8.01
N ALA A 204 14.97 8.21 9.25
CA ALA A 204 15.62 7.02 9.80
C ALA A 204 15.33 5.76 8.95
N MET A 205 14.06 5.54 8.58
CA MET A 205 13.67 4.43 7.71
C MET A 205 14.37 4.52 6.35
N TRP A 206 14.30 5.67 5.67
CA TRP A 206 14.88 5.82 4.34
C TRP A 206 16.41 5.80 4.34
N GLY A 207 17.05 6.28 5.41
CA GLY A 207 18.49 6.18 5.63
C GLY A 207 18.94 4.73 5.66
N VAL A 208 18.32 3.91 6.52
CA VAL A 208 18.60 2.48 6.60
C VAL A 208 18.34 1.77 5.27
N VAL A 209 17.20 2.04 4.61
CA VAL A 209 16.92 1.43 3.31
C VAL A 209 18.00 1.80 2.29
N ALA A 210 18.48 3.04 2.27
CA ALA A 210 19.53 3.49 1.36
C ALA A 210 20.85 2.76 1.63
N ASP A 211 21.24 2.64 2.90
CA ASP A 211 22.49 1.97 3.32
C ASP A 211 22.50 0.48 2.98
N GLU A 212 21.36 -0.19 3.11
CA GLU A 212 21.25 -1.65 3.00
C GLU A 212 20.85 -2.15 1.60
N SER A 213 20.22 -1.30 0.78
CA SER A 213 19.84 -1.64 -0.60
C SER A 213 20.95 -2.22 -1.48
N PRO A 214 22.24 -1.80 -1.37
CA PRO A 214 23.33 -2.42 -2.13
C PRO A 214 23.46 -3.94 -1.94
N ARG A 215 23.02 -4.51 -0.81
CA ARG A 215 23.04 -5.97 -0.59
C ARG A 215 22.20 -6.75 -1.60
N LEU A 216 21.16 -6.11 -2.17
CA LEU A 216 20.31 -6.70 -3.22
C LEU A 216 21.08 -6.99 -4.52
N GLN A 217 22.25 -6.37 -4.75
CA GLN A 217 23.11 -6.70 -5.88
C GLN A 217 23.50 -8.18 -5.92
N LYS A 218 23.72 -8.80 -4.75
CA LYS A 218 24.08 -10.23 -4.65
C LYS A 218 22.92 -11.12 -5.13
N TYR A 219 21.69 -10.79 -4.75
CA TYR A 219 20.48 -11.45 -5.23
C TYR A 219 20.31 -11.29 -6.75
N ILE A 220 20.46 -10.05 -7.27
CA ILE A 220 20.32 -9.78 -8.70
C ILE A 220 21.39 -10.51 -9.51
N ALA A 221 22.64 -10.57 -9.04
CA ALA A 221 23.70 -11.35 -9.69
C ALA A 221 23.37 -12.85 -9.76
N ALA A 222 22.85 -13.43 -8.68
CA ALA A 222 22.41 -14.83 -8.68
C ALA A 222 21.20 -15.05 -9.61
N LYS A 223 20.22 -14.15 -9.60
CA LYS A 223 19.05 -14.20 -10.48
C LYS A 223 19.42 -14.10 -11.96
N LYS A 224 20.34 -13.20 -12.33
CA LYS A 224 20.89 -13.10 -13.69
C LYS A 224 21.50 -14.42 -14.17
N ASN A 225 22.26 -15.09 -13.29
CA ASN A 225 22.88 -16.37 -13.60
C ASN A 225 21.85 -17.48 -13.85
N ILE A 226 20.76 -17.52 -13.07
CA ILE A 226 19.66 -18.49 -13.26
C ILE A 226 18.92 -18.22 -14.58
N LEU A 227 18.64 -16.94 -14.86
CA LEU A 227 17.93 -16.52 -16.07
C LEU A 227 18.78 -16.61 -17.35
N GLY A 228 20.10 -16.79 -17.22
CA GLY A 228 21.03 -16.82 -18.35
C GLY A 228 21.14 -15.48 -19.07
N ILE A 229 21.18 -14.36 -18.33
CA ILE A 229 21.19 -13.01 -18.89
C ILE A 229 22.42 -12.19 -18.47
N ASP A 230 22.98 -11.43 -19.42
CA ASP A 230 24.20 -10.63 -19.18
C ASP A 230 23.94 -9.30 -18.47
N GLN A 231 22.77 -8.70 -18.72
CA GLN A 231 22.36 -7.42 -18.13
C GLN A 231 20.96 -7.54 -17.55
N PHE A 232 20.75 -7.05 -16.34
CA PHE A 232 19.44 -6.97 -15.69
C PHE A 232 18.78 -5.64 -16.01
N LYS A 233 17.60 -5.68 -16.63
CA LYS A 233 16.85 -4.49 -17.06
C LYS A 233 15.53 -4.35 -16.31
N TRP A 234 14.84 -3.23 -16.49
CA TRP A 234 13.57 -2.95 -15.80
C TRP A 234 12.54 -4.08 -15.91
N TYR A 235 12.47 -4.75 -17.06
CA TYR A 235 11.53 -5.83 -17.34
C TYR A 235 12.00 -7.22 -16.87
N ASP A 236 13.13 -7.32 -16.17
CA ASP A 236 13.60 -8.59 -15.58
C ASP A 236 13.29 -8.69 -14.07
N GLN A 237 12.77 -7.62 -13.46
CA GLN A 237 12.50 -7.52 -12.01
C GLN A 237 11.61 -8.64 -11.48
N THR A 238 10.49 -8.87 -12.16
CA THR A 238 9.47 -9.85 -11.79
C THR A 238 9.58 -11.15 -12.57
N ALA A 239 10.67 -11.34 -13.32
CA ALA A 239 10.93 -12.58 -14.03
C ALA A 239 10.96 -13.75 -13.01
N PRO A 240 10.12 -14.77 -13.18
CA PRO A 240 10.04 -15.85 -12.22
C PRO A 240 11.29 -16.72 -12.30
N VAL A 241 11.79 -17.16 -11.15
CA VAL A 241 12.80 -18.22 -11.05
C VAL A 241 12.31 -19.34 -10.14
N GLY A 242 12.91 -20.53 -10.32
CA GLY A 242 12.37 -21.74 -9.70
C GLY A 242 11.16 -22.28 -10.44
N LYS A 243 10.65 -23.40 -9.96
CA LYS A 243 9.45 -24.07 -10.48
C LYS A 243 8.66 -24.61 -9.31
N THR A 244 7.35 -24.42 -9.36
CA THR A 244 6.43 -25.04 -8.41
C THR A 244 5.31 -25.74 -9.14
N SER A 245 4.89 -26.89 -8.61
CA SER A 245 3.60 -27.51 -8.93
C SER A 245 2.62 -27.36 -7.76
N MET A 246 2.97 -26.62 -6.70
CA MET A 246 2.09 -26.39 -5.57
C MET A 246 0.80 -25.77 -6.05
N LYS A 247 -0.28 -26.51 -5.84
CA LYS A 247 -1.64 -26.05 -6.00
C LYS A 247 -2.35 -26.27 -4.68
N PHE A 248 -3.04 -25.24 -4.23
CA PHE A 248 -3.93 -25.30 -3.09
C PHE A 248 -5.36 -25.25 -3.62
N SER A 249 -6.21 -26.18 -3.20
CA SER A 249 -7.63 -25.87 -3.17
C SER A 249 -7.89 -24.73 -2.18
N TYR A 250 -9.00 -24.03 -2.34
CA TYR A 250 -9.38 -22.95 -1.43
C TYR A 250 -9.45 -23.43 0.03
N GLN A 251 -9.97 -24.65 0.25
CA GLN A 251 -10.05 -25.26 1.58
C GLN A 251 -8.65 -25.55 2.15
N GLU A 252 -7.76 -26.16 1.37
CA GLU A 252 -6.38 -26.43 1.81
C GLU A 252 -5.63 -25.15 2.15
N ALA A 253 -5.81 -24.08 1.36
CA ALA A 253 -5.23 -22.78 1.67
C ALA A 253 -5.77 -22.22 3.00
N GLY A 254 -7.09 -22.26 3.22
CA GLY A 254 -7.71 -21.81 4.47
C GLY A 254 -7.23 -22.62 5.69
N ASP A 255 -7.13 -23.95 5.56
CA ASP A 255 -6.63 -24.84 6.61
C ASP A 255 -5.15 -24.62 6.90
N PHE A 256 -4.35 -24.38 5.86
CA PHE A 256 -2.94 -24.01 5.99
C PHE A 256 -2.79 -22.70 6.77
N ILE A 257 -3.51 -21.65 6.39
CA ILE A 257 -3.47 -20.34 7.08
C ILE A 257 -3.85 -20.52 8.55
N VAL A 258 -5.00 -21.13 8.83
CA VAL A 258 -5.48 -21.30 10.21
C VAL A 258 -4.48 -22.08 11.05
N LYS A 259 -3.94 -23.19 10.54
CA LYS A 259 -2.95 -24.01 11.26
C LYS A 259 -1.72 -23.20 11.65
N HIS A 260 -1.16 -22.43 10.73
CA HIS A 260 0.12 -21.74 10.96
C HIS A 260 -0.05 -20.44 11.76
N ILE A 261 -1.13 -19.69 11.53
CA ILE A 261 -1.47 -18.51 12.33
C ILE A 261 -1.80 -18.90 13.78
N SER A 262 -2.48 -20.04 14.00
CA SER A 262 -2.78 -20.53 15.36
C SER A 262 -1.55 -20.79 16.22
N LYS A 263 -0.38 -21.07 15.61
CA LYS A 263 0.89 -21.23 16.35
C LYS A 263 1.40 -19.91 16.92
N LEU A 264 1.07 -18.79 16.28
CA LEU A 264 1.45 -17.44 16.72
C LEU A 264 0.40 -16.85 17.66
N SER A 265 -0.88 -17.04 17.33
CA SER A 265 -2.00 -16.59 18.15
C SER A 265 -3.22 -17.48 17.90
N VAL A 266 -3.67 -18.17 18.96
CA VAL A 266 -4.88 -18.99 18.92
C VAL A 266 -6.10 -18.16 18.51
N GLU A 267 -6.23 -16.93 19.04
CA GLU A 267 -7.35 -16.05 18.71
C GLU A 267 -7.37 -15.70 17.21
N MET A 268 -6.21 -15.43 16.60
CA MET A 268 -6.14 -15.14 15.17
C MET A 268 -6.52 -16.35 14.33
N GLY A 269 -6.07 -17.54 14.71
CA GLY A 269 -6.45 -18.79 14.06
C GLY A 269 -7.95 -19.08 14.13
N GLU A 270 -8.55 -18.94 15.31
CA GLU A 270 -9.98 -19.09 15.53
C GLU A 270 -10.79 -18.03 14.76
N PHE A 271 -10.31 -16.78 14.73
CA PHE A 271 -10.90 -15.71 13.93
C PHE A 271 -10.90 -16.09 12.44
N SER A 272 -9.75 -16.49 11.89
CA SER A 272 -9.62 -16.88 10.50
C SER A 272 -10.51 -18.07 10.16
N ARG A 273 -10.59 -19.06 11.05
CA ARG A 273 -11.51 -20.21 10.89
C ARG A 273 -12.95 -19.75 10.81
N ARG A 274 -13.39 -18.90 11.74
CA ARG A 274 -14.74 -18.35 11.75
C ARG A 274 -15.06 -17.57 10.47
N ALA A 275 -14.12 -16.76 9.96
CA ALA A 275 -14.33 -16.00 8.73
C ALA A 275 -14.54 -16.91 7.51
N LEU A 276 -13.77 -17.98 7.41
CA LEU A 276 -13.89 -19.00 6.36
C LEU A 276 -15.22 -19.78 6.48
N ASP A 277 -15.52 -20.30 7.68
CA ASP A 277 -16.73 -21.11 7.92
C ASP A 277 -18.02 -20.31 7.72
N LYS A 278 -18.00 -19.01 8.05
CA LYS A 278 -19.12 -18.09 7.82
C LYS A 278 -19.20 -17.54 6.39
N ARG A 279 -18.34 -18.00 5.47
CA ARG A 279 -18.30 -17.58 4.06
C ARG A 279 -18.15 -16.06 3.90
N TRP A 280 -17.25 -15.46 4.67
CA TRP A 280 -16.94 -14.03 4.52
C TRP A 280 -16.09 -13.72 3.29
N VAL A 281 -15.57 -14.75 2.61
CA VAL A 281 -14.67 -14.62 1.46
C VAL A 281 -15.42 -14.91 0.15
N GLU A 282 -15.40 -13.94 -0.76
CA GLU A 282 -15.85 -14.04 -2.14
C GLU A 282 -14.64 -14.35 -3.03
N ALA A 283 -14.38 -15.64 -3.30
CA ALA A 283 -13.13 -16.13 -3.91
C ALA A 283 -13.22 -16.54 -5.39
N GLU A 284 -14.42 -16.69 -5.96
CA GLU A 284 -14.62 -17.32 -7.27
C GLU A 284 -14.15 -16.44 -8.43
N ASP A 285 -13.61 -17.04 -9.49
CA ASP A 285 -13.31 -16.35 -10.75
C ASP A 285 -14.52 -16.43 -11.68
N ARG A 286 -15.14 -15.28 -11.99
CA ARG A 286 -16.32 -15.21 -12.88
C ARG A 286 -16.36 -13.92 -13.71
N PRO A 287 -16.95 -13.94 -14.92
CA PRO A 287 -17.19 -12.73 -15.70
C PRO A 287 -18.00 -11.68 -14.93
N GLY A 288 -17.65 -10.41 -15.11
CA GLY A 288 -18.34 -9.29 -14.44
C GLY A 288 -17.85 -8.98 -13.03
N LYS A 289 -17.03 -9.85 -12.42
CA LYS A 289 -16.38 -9.59 -11.13
C LYS A 289 -15.28 -8.51 -11.27
N ALA A 290 -15.17 -7.63 -10.28
CA ALA A 290 -14.09 -6.66 -10.20
C ALA A 290 -12.72 -7.34 -10.04
N ALA A 291 -11.66 -6.66 -10.49
CA ALA A 291 -10.30 -7.16 -10.34
C ALA A 291 -9.69 -6.76 -8.99
N GLY A 292 -8.73 -7.56 -8.50
CA GLY A 292 -7.97 -7.28 -7.28
C GLY A 292 -8.45 -8.08 -6.07
N GLY A 293 -8.06 -7.62 -4.90
CA GLY A 293 -8.49 -8.14 -3.61
C GLY A 293 -8.66 -7.01 -2.59
N PHE A 294 -9.58 -7.18 -1.65
CA PHE A 294 -9.76 -6.24 -0.55
C PHE A 294 -10.46 -6.90 0.65
N CYS A 295 -10.36 -6.24 1.79
CA CYS A 295 -11.15 -6.51 2.98
C CYS A 295 -11.90 -5.23 3.39
N THR A 296 -13.19 -5.36 3.71
CA THR A 296 -13.99 -4.26 4.24
C THR A 296 -14.74 -4.68 5.50
N GLY A 297 -14.87 -3.75 6.46
CA GLY A 297 -15.47 -3.99 7.76
C GLY A 297 -16.94 -3.59 7.82
N PHE A 298 -17.76 -4.41 8.47
CA PHE A 298 -19.19 -4.23 8.65
C PHE A 298 -19.44 -3.86 10.13
N PRO A 299 -19.41 -2.57 10.51
CA PRO A 299 -19.42 -2.13 11.92
C PRO A 299 -20.64 -2.62 12.70
N LEU A 300 -21.82 -2.65 12.08
CA LEU A 300 -23.05 -2.98 12.80
C LEU A 300 -23.15 -4.48 13.09
N SER A 301 -22.75 -5.32 12.14
CA SER A 301 -22.70 -6.77 12.35
C SER A 301 -21.43 -7.24 13.04
N LYS A 302 -20.43 -6.36 13.18
CA LYS A 302 -19.09 -6.67 13.70
C LYS A 302 -18.41 -7.80 12.91
N GLU A 303 -18.61 -7.80 11.60
CA GLU A 303 -18.04 -8.76 10.66
C GLU A 303 -17.11 -8.07 9.65
N SER A 304 -16.49 -8.85 8.77
CA SER A 304 -15.78 -8.36 7.59
C SER A 304 -16.25 -9.10 6.33
N ARG A 305 -15.97 -8.53 5.16
CA ARG A 305 -16.06 -9.22 3.87
C ARG A 305 -14.72 -9.12 3.18
N ILE A 306 -14.25 -10.25 2.67
CA ILE A 306 -13.00 -10.41 1.94
C ILE A 306 -13.39 -10.70 0.50
N PHE A 307 -12.80 -9.98 -0.44
CA PHE A 307 -12.99 -10.15 -1.86
C PHE A 307 -11.65 -10.49 -2.50
N MET A 308 -11.61 -11.53 -3.32
CA MET A 308 -10.44 -11.89 -4.11
C MET A 308 -10.80 -12.82 -5.26
N THR A 309 -9.88 -13.01 -6.20
CA THR A 309 -9.95 -14.13 -7.15
C THR A 309 -8.89 -15.17 -6.76
N PHE A 310 -9.31 -16.31 -6.25
CA PHE A 310 -8.40 -17.35 -5.78
C PHE A 310 -7.93 -18.24 -6.94
N THR A 311 -6.62 -18.19 -7.22
CA THR A 311 -6.02 -18.88 -8.37
C THR A 311 -5.40 -20.24 -8.03
N GLY A 312 -5.50 -20.68 -6.77
CA GLY A 312 -4.87 -21.92 -6.29
C GLY A 312 -3.34 -21.89 -6.23
N THR A 313 -2.72 -20.74 -6.50
CA THR A 313 -1.27 -20.53 -6.43
C THR A 313 -0.84 -20.10 -5.03
N PHE A 314 0.47 -20.12 -4.76
CA PHE A 314 1.02 -19.52 -3.55
C PHE A 314 0.70 -18.01 -3.46
N GLY A 315 0.65 -17.30 -4.59
CA GLY A 315 0.15 -15.92 -4.62
C GLY A 315 -1.28 -15.81 -4.10
N GLY A 316 -2.17 -16.71 -4.52
CA GLY A 316 -3.54 -16.80 -4.00
C GLY A 316 -3.60 -17.12 -2.49
N LEU A 317 -2.73 -18.02 -2.00
CA LEU A 317 -2.60 -18.28 -0.55
C LEU A 317 -2.18 -17.01 0.22
N SER A 318 -1.17 -16.30 -0.30
CA SER A 318 -0.67 -15.05 0.30
C SER A 318 -1.77 -13.99 0.34
N THR A 319 -2.50 -13.77 -0.75
CA THR A 319 -3.63 -12.82 -0.79
C THR A 319 -4.72 -13.19 0.21
N LEU A 320 -5.09 -14.47 0.33
CA LEU A 320 -6.08 -14.87 1.34
C LEU A 320 -5.58 -14.58 2.77
N ALA A 321 -4.31 -14.85 3.06
CA ALA A 321 -3.70 -14.54 4.35
C ALA A 321 -3.66 -13.04 4.64
N HIS A 322 -3.31 -12.23 3.63
CA HIS A 322 -3.29 -10.77 3.66
C HIS A 322 -4.65 -10.21 4.09
N GLU A 323 -5.71 -10.59 3.37
CA GLU A 323 -7.04 -10.06 3.63
C GLU A 323 -7.63 -10.56 4.96
N LEU A 324 -7.30 -11.79 5.37
CA LEU A 324 -7.63 -12.28 6.72
C LEU A 324 -6.93 -11.45 7.82
N GLY A 325 -5.76 -10.89 7.54
CA GLY A 325 -5.05 -9.97 8.45
C GLY A 325 -5.80 -8.65 8.62
N HIS A 326 -6.25 -8.03 7.53
CA HIS A 326 -7.11 -6.85 7.59
C HIS A 326 -8.44 -7.12 8.31
N ALA A 327 -9.06 -8.27 8.05
CA ALA A 327 -10.29 -8.68 8.72
C ALA A 327 -10.06 -8.85 10.23
N TYR A 328 -8.93 -9.43 10.64
CA TYR A 328 -8.56 -9.55 12.05
C TYR A 328 -8.32 -8.18 12.70
N HIS A 329 -7.63 -7.26 12.02
CA HIS A 329 -7.42 -5.91 12.54
C HIS A 329 -8.75 -5.17 12.72
N SER A 330 -9.67 -5.29 11.77
CA SER A 330 -11.03 -4.76 11.89
C SER A 330 -11.76 -5.36 13.10
N PHE A 331 -11.63 -6.68 13.30
CA PHE A 331 -12.21 -7.38 14.45
C PHE A 331 -11.69 -6.88 15.80
N VAL A 332 -10.38 -6.63 15.91
CA VAL A 332 -9.77 -6.05 17.13
C VAL A 332 -10.37 -4.67 17.46
N LEU A 333 -10.78 -3.92 16.44
CA LEU A 333 -11.30 -2.57 16.57
C LEU A 333 -12.84 -2.48 16.70
N ASN A 334 -13.58 -3.59 16.56
CA ASN A 334 -15.05 -3.59 16.54
C ASN A 334 -15.70 -3.02 17.81
N ASP A 335 -15.05 -3.15 18.96
CA ASP A 335 -15.56 -2.64 20.25
C ASP A 335 -15.03 -1.24 20.59
N LYS A 336 -14.19 -0.66 19.71
CA LYS A 336 -13.70 0.71 19.87
C LYS A 336 -14.73 1.69 19.28
N PRO A 337 -14.79 2.93 19.78
CA PRO A 337 -15.57 3.98 19.14
C PRO A 337 -15.14 4.16 17.67
N SER A 338 -16.11 4.37 16.78
CA SER A 338 -15.87 4.43 15.33
C SER A 338 -14.86 5.50 14.91
N PHE A 339 -14.73 6.58 15.68
CA PHE A 339 -13.74 7.65 15.46
C PHE A 339 -12.29 7.16 15.59
N VAL A 340 -12.04 6.15 16.42
CA VAL A 340 -10.71 5.59 16.66
C VAL A 340 -10.53 4.19 16.05
N SER A 341 -11.51 3.71 15.27
CA SER A 341 -11.35 2.51 14.45
C SER A 341 -10.67 2.80 13.11
N ARG A 342 -10.29 4.06 12.84
CA ARG A 342 -9.53 4.48 11.66
C ARG A 342 -8.05 4.61 12.01
N TYR A 343 -7.20 3.92 11.26
CA TYR A 343 -5.75 3.92 11.41
C TYR A 343 -5.06 4.43 10.13
N PRO A 344 -3.85 5.01 10.24
CA PRO A 344 -3.12 5.53 9.09
C PRO A 344 -2.64 4.41 8.16
N MET A 345 -2.42 4.72 6.88
CA MET A 345 -1.94 3.74 5.88
C MET A 345 -0.63 3.04 6.30
N THR A 346 0.25 3.75 7.00
CA THR A 346 1.51 3.21 7.56
C THR A 346 1.27 2.04 8.52
N LEU A 347 0.14 2.03 9.23
CA LEU A 347 -0.24 0.97 10.16
C LEU A 347 -1.26 -0.01 9.56
N ALA A 348 -1.87 0.33 8.42
CA ALA A 348 -2.88 -0.51 7.78
C ALA A 348 -2.34 -1.87 7.33
N GLU A 349 -1.11 -1.87 6.81
CA GLU A 349 -0.45 -3.08 6.30
C GLU A 349 0.16 -3.95 7.40
N THR A 350 0.05 -3.55 8.67
CA THR A 350 0.67 -4.26 9.79
C THR A 350 0.10 -5.67 9.93
N ALA A 351 -1.22 -5.81 9.88
CA ALA A 351 -1.86 -7.10 10.12
C ALA A 351 -1.86 -8.02 8.90
N SER A 352 -2.08 -7.46 7.72
CA SER A 352 -2.04 -8.18 6.46
C SER A 352 -0.64 -8.73 6.18
N THR A 353 0.39 -7.90 6.23
CA THR A 353 1.78 -8.32 5.99
C THR A 353 2.27 -9.31 7.05
N PHE A 354 1.87 -9.15 8.32
CA PHE A 354 2.21 -10.12 9.37
C PHE A 354 1.69 -11.53 9.05
N ASN A 355 0.44 -11.63 8.58
CA ASN A 355 -0.13 -12.91 8.17
C ASN A 355 0.58 -13.49 6.94
N GLU A 356 0.91 -12.65 5.95
CA GLU A 356 1.70 -13.08 4.78
C GLU A 356 3.05 -13.67 5.19
N LEU A 357 3.77 -13.01 6.10
CA LEU A 357 5.07 -13.47 6.59
C LEU A 357 4.95 -14.83 7.28
N ALA A 358 3.93 -14.99 8.14
CA ALA A 358 3.67 -16.24 8.85
C ALA A 358 3.40 -17.41 7.89
N VAL A 359 2.57 -17.20 6.86
CA VAL A 359 2.26 -18.27 5.89
C VAL A 359 3.40 -18.52 4.92
N THR A 360 4.19 -17.49 4.62
CA THR A 360 5.37 -17.62 3.76
C THR A 360 6.47 -18.42 4.44
N ASP A 361 6.80 -18.12 5.69
CA ASP A 361 7.78 -18.89 6.46
C ASP A 361 7.30 -20.34 6.65
N ALA A 362 6.01 -20.53 6.92
CA ALA A 362 5.40 -21.86 6.98
C ALA A 362 5.53 -22.65 5.67
N ALA A 363 5.31 -22.01 4.53
CA ALA A 363 5.44 -22.65 3.22
C ALA A 363 6.90 -22.96 2.89
N MET A 364 7.82 -22.09 3.30
CA MET A 364 9.26 -22.31 3.20
C MET A 364 9.73 -23.52 4.02
N GLU A 365 9.23 -23.66 5.25
CA GLU A 365 9.50 -24.82 6.12
C GLU A 365 8.92 -26.11 5.55
N ALA A 366 7.74 -26.05 4.92
CA ALA A 366 7.04 -27.21 4.38
C ALA A 366 7.52 -27.63 2.97
N ALA A 367 8.20 -26.75 2.23
CA ALA A 367 8.72 -27.09 0.92
C ALA A 367 9.85 -28.11 1.04
N ASP A 368 9.77 -29.22 0.29
CA ASP A 368 10.86 -30.22 0.23
C ASP A 368 11.69 -30.08 -1.06
N ASN A 369 11.09 -29.53 -2.12
CA ASN A 369 11.72 -29.40 -3.43
C ASN A 369 12.62 -28.15 -3.49
N PRO A 370 13.91 -28.29 -3.85
CA PRO A 370 14.81 -27.17 -4.09
C PRO A 370 14.28 -26.10 -5.06
N GLN A 371 13.56 -26.49 -6.11
CA GLN A 371 13.00 -25.54 -7.08
C GLN A 371 11.84 -24.72 -6.49
N GLU A 372 11.08 -25.31 -5.58
CA GLU A 372 10.00 -24.64 -4.87
C GLU A 372 10.53 -23.67 -3.82
N LYS A 373 11.54 -24.09 -3.04
CA LYS A 373 12.26 -23.21 -2.12
C LYS A 373 12.87 -22.01 -2.85
N LEU A 374 13.49 -22.24 -4.01
CA LEU A 374 14.08 -21.15 -4.80
C LEU A 374 13.01 -20.14 -5.22
N MET A 375 11.83 -20.61 -5.66
CA MET A 375 10.73 -19.74 -6.05
C MET A 375 10.19 -18.91 -4.87
N LEU A 376 9.97 -19.54 -3.72
CA LEU A 376 9.49 -18.86 -2.51
C LEU A 376 10.51 -17.81 -2.02
N LEU A 377 11.80 -18.14 -2.02
CA LEU A 377 12.88 -17.19 -1.72
C LEU A 377 12.91 -16.02 -2.71
N ASP A 378 12.79 -16.31 -4.02
CA ASP A 378 12.70 -15.26 -5.05
C ASP A 378 11.53 -14.32 -4.78
N GLN A 379 10.35 -14.86 -4.47
CA GLN A 379 9.17 -14.05 -4.20
C GLN A 379 9.36 -13.13 -2.98
N LYS A 380 9.94 -13.64 -1.89
CA LYS A 380 10.26 -12.84 -0.70
C LYS A 380 11.22 -11.69 -1.03
N ILE A 381 12.33 -12.01 -1.70
CA ILE A 381 13.37 -11.02 -2.00
C ILE A 381 12.92 -10.06 -3.12
N ALA A 382 12.12 -10.51 -4.08
CA ALA A 382 11.52 -9.65 -5.11
C ALA A 382 10.53 -8.65 -4.48
N ASN A 383 9.74 -9.07 -3.49
CA ASN A 383 8.89 -8.14 -2.74
C ASN A 383 9.73 -7.12 -1.97
N ALA A 384 10.82 -7.55 -1.31
CA ALA A 384 11.78 -6.66 -0.68
C ALA A 384 12.37 -5.64 -1.66
N TYR A 385 12.75 -6.09 -2.86
CA TYR A 385 13.28 -5.26 -3.92
C TYR A 385 12.25 -4.22 -4.41
N ILE A 386 10.97 -4.57 -4.50
CA ILE A 386 9.88 -3.61 -4.78
C ILE A 386 9.76 -2.58 -3.65
N MET A 387 9.67 -3.03 -2.39
CA MET A 387 9.46 -2.15 -1.24
C MET A 387 10.67 -1.24 -0.95
N MET A 388 11.89 -1.72 -1.17
CA MET A 388 13.12 -0.98 -0.87
C MET A 388 13.65 -0.16 -2.04
N CYS A 389 13.51 -0.63 -3.29
CA CYS A 389 14.02 0.07 -4.46
C CYS A 389 12.90 0.76 -5.24
N ASN A 390 11.85 0.04 -5.64
CA ASN A 390 10.80 0.61 -6.50
C ASN A 390 10.04 1.75 -5.81
N ILE A 391 9.56 1.53 -4.59
CA ILE A 391 8.84 2.54 -3.81
C ILE A 391 9.77 3.70 -3.41
N ARG A 392 11.03 3.42 -3.08
CA ARG A 392 12.05 4.45 -2.80
C ARG A 392 12.30 5.35 -4.01
N ALA A 393 12.41 4.78 -5.22
CA ALA A 393 12.56 5.55 -6.45
C ALA A 393 11.37 6.51 -6.65
N ARG A 394 10.15 6.06 -6.38
CA ARG A 394 8.96 6.92 -6.47
C ARG A 394 8.99 8.04 -5.44
N PHE A 395 9.41 7.74 -4.21
CA PHE A 395 9.54 8.75 -3.16
C PHE A 395 10.60 9.81 -3.49
N ILE A 396 11.77 9.39 -4.00
CA ILE A 396 12.83 10.32 -4.45
C ILE A 396 12.33 11.18 -5.61
N PHE A 397 11.63 10.59 -6.58
CA PHE A 397 11.01 11.33 -7.67
C PHE A 397 10.00 12.37 -7.16
N ASP A 398 9.06 11.99 -6.29
CA ASP A 398 8.09 12.94 -5.71
C ASP A 398 8.81 14.11 -5.03
N LYS A 399 9.76 13.82 -4.13
CA LYS A 399 10.51 14.84 -3.38
C LYS A 399 11.24 15.80 -4.31
N THR A 400 11.94 15.27 -5.31
CA THR A 400 12.70 16.08 -6.28
C THR A 400 11.79 16.86 -7.22
N PHE A 401 10.71 16.26 -7.70
CA PHE A 401 9.71 16.91 -8.52
C PHE A 401 9.05 18.08 -7.78
N TYR A 402 8.60 17.92 -6.53
CA TYR A 402 8.04 19.04 -5.77
C TYR A 402 9.06 20.17 -5.53
N ALA A 403 10.33 19.82 -5.31
CA ALA A 403 11.40 20.80 -5.15
C ALA A 403 11.63 21.63 -6.42
N GLU A 404 11.54 21.02 -7.61
CA GLU A 404 11.60 21.75 -8.89
C GLU A 404 10.31 22.49 -9.19
N ARG A 405 9.16 21.86 -8.95
CA ARG A 405 7.84 22.44 -9.22
C ARG A 405 7.58 23.72 -8.43
N LYS A 406 8.17 23.86 -7.24
CA LYS A 406 8.18 25.12 -6.46
C LYS A 406 8.80 26.30 -7.23
N LYS A 407 9.70 26.04 -8.19
CA LYS A 407 10.41 27.06 -8.99
C LYS A 407 9.68 27.39 -10.30
N GLY A 408 8.75 26.55 -10.75
CA GLY A 408 8.03 26.74 -12.01
C GLY A 408 7.47 25.45 -12.57
N PHE A 409 7.00 25.50 -13.81
CA PHE A 409 6.58 24.32 -14.57
C PHE A 409 7.79 23.42 -14.86
N VAL A 410 7.64 22.11 -14.68
CA VAL A 410 8.67 21.10 -14.95
C VAL A 410 8.34 20.40 -16.27
N PRO A 411 9.13 20.60 -17.34
CA PRO A 411 8.84 20.00 -18.64
C PRO A 411 9.02 18.48 -18.61
N ARG A 412 8.33 17.80 -19.51
CA ARG A 412 8.35 16.34 -19.62
C ARG A 412 9.76 15.75 -19.69
N SER A 413 10.65 16.30 -20.51
CA SER A 413 12.05 15.82 -20.60
C SER A 413 12.78 15.87 -19.26
N ARG A 414 12.49 16.88 -18.43
CA ARG A 414 13.03 16.98 -17.08
C ARG A 414 12.41 15.96 -16.13
N LEU A 415 11.12 15.69 -16.23
CA LEU A 415 10.46 14.62 -15.45
C LEU A 415 11.06 13.24 -15.76
N ASP A 416 11.32 12.95 -17.04
CA ASP A 416 11.97 11.72 -17.49
C ASP A 416 13.36 11.58 -16.85
N GLU A 417 14.16 12.66 -16.84
CA GLU A 417 15.48 12.69 -16.21
C GLU A 417 15.43 12.51 -14.70
N LEU A 418 14.53 13.24 -14.01
CA LEU A 418 14.32 13.11 -12.57
C LEU A 418 13.97 11.68 -12.19
N MET A 419 13.11 11.03 -12.97
CA MET A 419 12.71 9.64 -12.73
C MET A 419 13.87 8.67 -12.94
N VAL A 420 14.66 8.82 -14.00
CA VAL A 420 15.85 7.97 -14.21
C VAL A 420 16.87 8.17 -13.09
N ASN A 421 17.10 9.41 -12.63
CA ASN A 421 18.01 9.68 -11.52
C ASN A 421 17.52 9.06 -10.21
N ALA A 422 16.22 9.16 -9.93
CA ALA A 422 15.61 8.50 -8.78
C ALA A 422 15.76 6.97 -8.83
N GLN A 423 15.64 6.36 -10.02
CA GLN A 423 15.89 4.93 -10.21
C GLN A 423 17.37 4.58 -9.98
N LYS A 424 18.30 5.34 -10.54
CA LYS A 424 19.75 5.10 -10.33
C LYS A 424 20.12 5.11 -8.85
N GLU A 425 19.58 6.04 -8.09
CA GLU A 425 19.81 6.12 -6.65
C GLU A 425 19.14 4.95 -5.89
N ALA A 426 17.89 4.64 -6.21
CA ALA A 426 17.12 3.64 -5.46
C ALA A 426 17.53 2.19 -5.73
N TYR A 427 17.92 1.88 -6.97
CA TYR A 427 18.28 0.53 -7.38
C TYR A 427 19.78 0.22 -7.16
N ALA A 428 20.56 1.17 -6.65
CA ALA A 428 21.95 0.95 -6.24
C ALA A 428 22.79 0.14 -7.27
N GLY A 429 22.62 0.41 -8.56
CA GLY A 429 23.38 -0.25 -9.63
C GLY A 429 22.91 -1.65 -10.05
N THR A 430 21.75 -2.14 -9.59
CA THR A 430 21.20 -3.44 -10.02
C THR A 430 20.60 -3.42 -11.42
N ILE A 431 20.09 -2.27 -11.87
CA ILE A 431 19.62 -2.06 -13.25
C ILE A 431 20.79 -1.55 -14.09
N GLU A 432 21.05 -2.21 -15.22
CA GLU A 432 22.27 -2.02 -16.02
C GLU A 432 21.99 -1.40 -17.39
N GLY A 433 22.98 -0.68 -17.93
CA GLY A 433 22.92 -0.07 -19.27
C GLY A 433 21.78 0.92 -19.44
N GLU A 434 21.09 0.85 -20.59
CA GLU A 434 19.89 1.64 -20.90
C GLU A 434 18.59 0.98 -20.40
N GLY A 435 18.67 0.05 -19.46
CA GLY A 435 17.54 -0.71 -18.93
C GLY A 435 16.58 0.06 -18.03
N TRP A 436 16.62 1.40 -17.99
CA TRP A 436 15.81 2.27 -17.12
C TRP A 436 14.41 2.53 -17.72
N HIS A 437 13.48 2.97 -16.88
CA HIS A 437 12.12 3.33 -17.33
C HIS A 437 11.84 4.84 -17.14
N PRO A 438 12.20 5.70 -18.10
CA PRO A 438 12.04 7.15 -17.95
C PRO A 438 10.59 7.59 -17.72
N LEU A 439 9.63 6.91 -18.36
CA LEU A 439 8.20 7.20 -18.22
C LEU A 439 7.54 6.52 -17.02
N PHE A 440 8.31 5.99 -16.07
CA PHE A 440 7.75 5.34 -14.88
C PHE A 440 6.89 6.29 -14.04
N TRP A 441 7.20 7.60 -14.06
CA TRP A 441 6.38 8.61 -13.39
C TRP A 441 5.00 8.74 -14.04
N ALA A 442 4.89 8.57 -15.36
CA ALA A 442 3.61 8.64 -16.06
C ALA A 442 2.79 7.37 -15.84
N SER A 443 3.44 6.20 -15.72
CA SER A 443 2.76 4.92 -15.63
C SER A 443 2.18 4.56 -14.26
N LYS A 444 2.38 5.41 -13.24
CA LYS A 444 1.91 5.17 -11.87
C LYS A 444 0.89 6.20 -11.42
N LEU A 445 -0.34 5.73 -11.23
CA LEU A 445 -1.49 6.53 -10.81
C LEU A 445 -1.26 7.30 -9.51
N HIS A 446 -0.43 6.76 -8.61
CA HIS A 446 -0.20 7.33 -7.28
C HIS A 446 0.32 8.78 -7.29
N PHE A 447 1.05 9.18 -8.34
CA PHE A 447 1.52 10.57 -8.49
C PHE A 447 0.40 11.55 -8.85
N PHE A 448 -0.71 11.01 -9.40
CA PHE A 448 -1.84 11.76 -9.91
C PHE A 448 -3.05 11.77 -8.97
N ILE A 449 -2.95 11.07 -7.82
CA ILE A 449 -3.98 11.10 -6.79
C ILE A 449 -4.03 12.51 -6.18
N SER A 450 -5.21 13.12 -6.25
CA SER A 450 -5.47 14.44 -5.67
C SER A 450 -5.58 14.41 -4.14
N GLY A 451 -6.14 13.36 -3.55
CA GLY A 451 -6.44 13.28 -2.11
C GLY A 451 -5.32 12.79 -1.19
N VAL A 452 -4.28 12.11 -1.69
CA VAL A 452 -3.25 11.48 -0.85
C VAL A 452 -1.85 11.75 -1.43
N PRO A 453 -1.18 12.84 -1.04
CA PRO A 453 0.17 13.13 -1.50
C PRO A 453 1.19 12.13 -0.93
N PHE A 454 2.29 11.88 -1.65
CA PHE A 454 3.35 10.94 -1.24
C PHE A 454 2.82 9.54 -0.89
N TYR A 455 1.81 9.08 -1.62
CA TYR A 455 1.07 7.82 -1.39
C TYR A 455 1.96 6.58 -1.24
N ASN A 456 3.18 6.58 -1.79
CA ASN A 456 3.99 5.37 -1.92
C ASN A 456 4.77 4.99 -0.64
N PHE A 457 5.32 5.93 0.14
CA PHE A 457 6.17 5.57 1.29
C PHE A 457 5.48 4.74 2.39
N PRO A 458 4.16 4.88 2.65
CA PRO A 458 3.47 4.06 3.64
C PRO A 458 3.57 2.56 3.38
N TYR A 459 3.73 2.12 2.13
CA TYR A 459 3.95 0.70 1.82
C TYR A 459 5.28 0.18 2.35
N THR A 460 6.38 0.88 2.09
CA THR A 460 7.70 0.50 2.63
C THR A 460 7.70 0.55 4.15
N PHE A 461 7.07 1.60 4.72
CA PHE A 461 6.91 1.72 6.16
C PHE A 461 6.16 0.52 6.74
N GLY A 462 4.97 0.22 6.23
CA GLY A 462 4.13 -0.87 6.71
C GLY A 462 4.82 -2.23 6.55
N PHE A 463 5.48 -2.45 5.41
CA PHE A 463 6.27 -3.64 5.14
C PHE A 463 7.40 -3.85 6.16
N LEU A 464 8.23 -2.83 6.41
CA LEU A 464 9.33 -2.94 7.36
C LEU A 464 8.82 -3.02 8.80
N PHE A 465 7.80 -2.24 9.15
CA PHE A 465 7.20 -2.27 10.48
C PHE A 465 6.58 -3.65 10.80
N ALA A 466 5.85 -4.25 9.86
CA ALA A 466 5.32 -5.61 10.00
C ALA A 466 6.43 -6.66 10.12
N ASN A 467 7.52 -6.54 9.35
CA ASN A 467 8.68 -7.42 9.48
C ASN A 467 9.35 -7.32 10.86
N GLY A 468 9.53 -6.11 11.40
CA GLY A 468 10.07 -5.92 12.74
C GLY A 468 9.16 -6.48 13.85
N ILE A 469 7.83 -6.30 13.72
CA ILE A 469 6.84 -6.90 14.62
C ILE A 469 6.89 -8.44 14.55
N TYR A 470 6.96 -8.99 13.34
CA TYR A 470 7.00 -10.43 13.14
C TYR A 470 8.30 -11.05 13.66
N ASP A 471 9.44 -10.38 13.48
CA ASP A 471 10.71 -10.78 14.09
C ASP A 471 10.62 -10.87 15.62
N ARG A 472 9.96 -9.87 16.22
CA ARG A 472 9.69 -9.86 17.66
C ARG A 472 8.76 -11.00 18.07
N ALA A 473 7.72 -11.28 17.29
CA ALA A 473 6.80 -12.39 17.52
C ALA A 473 7.50 -13.74 17.57
N LEU A 474 8.48 -13.96 16.68
CA LEU A 474 9.26 -15.20 16.67
C LEU A 474 10.18 -15.33 17.90
N LYS A 475 10.72 -14.21 18.40
CA LYS A 475 11.58 -14.17 19.60
C LYS A 475 10.80 -14.36 20.90
N ASP A 476 9.64 -13.70 21.02
CA ASP A 476 8.81 -13.69 22.23
C ASP A 476 7.81 -14.86 22.27
N GLY A 477 7.57 -15.56 21.16
CA GLY A 477 6.68 -16.72 21.07
C GLY A 477 5.24 -16.40 21.49
N ALA A 478 4.59 -17.34 22.18
CA ALA A 478 3.17 -17.25 22.55
C ALA A 478 2.82 -16.02 23.42
N SER A 479 3.78 -15.45 24.16
CA SER A 479 3.54 -14.22 24.92
C SER A 479 3.31 -12.98 24.05
N PHE A 480 3.71 -13.01 22.78
CA PHE A 480 3.56 -11.87 21.88
C PHE A 480 2.11 -11.62 21.46
N ALA A 481 1.25 -12.64 21.43
CA ALA A 481 -0.11 -12.53 20.89
C ALA A 481 -0.94 -11.42 21.57
N GLY A 482 -0.84 -11.29 22.90
CA GLY A 482 -1.52 -10.23 23.66
C GLY A 482 -0.97 -8.84 23.36
N HIS A 483 0.36 -8.71 23.24
CA HIS A 483 1.02 -7.45 22.85
C HIS A 483 0.61 -7.04 21.44
N TYR A 484 0.58 -7.99 20.50
CA TYR A 484 0.19 -7.74 19.12
C TYR A 484 -1.28 -7.30 19.00
N ARG A 485 -2.20 -7.97 19.70
CA ARG A 485 -3.61 -7.54 19.75
C ARG A 485 -3.74 -6.11 20.27
N ASN A 486 -3.04 -5.78 21.36
CA ASN A 486 -3.09 -4.44 21.95
C ASN A 486 -2.44 -3.39 21.05
N LEU A 487 -1.39 -3.75 20.31
CA LEU A 487 -0.78 -2.91 19.27
C LEU A 487 -1.82 -2.56 18.21
N LEU A 488 -2.49 -3.56 17.65
CA LEU A 488 -3.55 -3.36 16.64
C LEU A 488 -4.72 -2.52 17.19
N ALA A 489 -5.09 -2.69 18.46
CA ALA A 489 -6.17 -1.95 19.11
C ALA A 489 -5.87 -0.45 19.32
N ASP A 490 -4.60 -0.07 19.33
CA ASP A 490 -4.15 1.31 19.58
C ASP A 490 -3.75 2.06 18.30
N THR A 491 -3.69 1.40 17.13
CA THR A 491 -3.27 2.03 15.86
C THR A 491 -4.13 3.22 15.44
N GLY A 492 -5.40 3.24 15.85
CA GLY A 492 -6.32 4.33 15.58
C GLY A 492 -6.34 5.45 16.63
N SER A 493 -5.67 5.26 17.78
CA SER A 493 -5.81 6.11 18.96
C SER A 493 -4.52 6.82 19.41
N MET A 494 -3.42 6.67 18.68
CA MET A 494 -2.10 7.18 19.06
C MET A 494 -1.25 7.57 17.84
N MET A 495 -0.18 8.32 18.07
CA MET A 495 0.88 8.50 17.07
C MET A 495 1.61 7.17 16.83
N THR A 496 2.11 6.95 15.63
CA THR A 496 2.75 5.68 15.26
C THR A 496 3.98 5.38 16.13
N GLU A 497 4.78 6.39 16.47
CA GLU A 497 5.91 6.26 17.39
C GLU A 497 5.47 5.84 18.80
N GLU A 498 4.31 6.31 19.25
CA GLU A 498 3.78 5.96 20.56
C GLU A 498 3.27 4.52 20.60
N VAL A 499 2.62 4.06 19.53
CA VAL A 499 2.23 2.65 19.36
C VAL A 499 3.46 1.75 19.47
N ALA A 500 4.52 2.07 18.72
CA ALA A 500 5.76 1.29 18.72
C ALA A 500 6.47 1.33 20.08
N ARG A 501 6.60 2.51 20.70
CA ARG A 501 7.21 2.65 22.03
C ARG A 501 6.43 1.87 23.09
N LYS A 502 5.10 1.95 23.07
CA LYS A 502 4.24 1.31 24.08
C LYS A 502 4.24 -0.21 23.98
N HIS A 503 4.16 -0.76 22.77
CA HIS A 503 3.92 -2.19 22.55
C HIS A 503 5.17 -2.98 22.16
N LEU A 504 6.19 -2.33 21.59
CA LEU A 504 7.42 -2.96 21.15
C LEU A 504 8.66 -2.47 21.94
N GLY A 505 8.53 -1.36 22.68
CA GLY A 505 9.65 -0.76 23.42
C GLY A 505 10.69 -0.10 22.52
N VAL A 506 10.33 0.28 21.28
CA VAL A 506 11.26 0.83 20.29
C VAL A 506 10.98 2.31 20.00
N ASP A 507 12.03 3.05 19.66
CA ASP A 507 11.96 4.43 19.17
C ASP A 507 12.12 4.43 17.64
N LEU A 508 11.03 4.68 16.92
CA LEU A 508 11.04 4.68 15.45
C LEU A 508 11.80 5.87 14.83
N THR A 509 12.18 6.87 15.63
CA THR A 509 13.07 7.96 15.17
C THR A 509 14.53 7.54 15.10
N LYS A 510 14.85 6.30 15.52
CA LYS A 510 16.19 5.70 15.47
C LYS A 510 16.26 4.61 14.41
N GLU A 511 17.47 4.38 13.92
CA GLU A 511 17.74 3.43 12.84
C GLU A 511 17.63 1.97 13.28
N ASP A 512 17.87 1.64 14.55
CA ASP A 512 18.01 0.25 15.03
C ASP A 512 16.83 -0.65 14.63
N PHE A 513 15.60 -0.22 14.90
CA PHE A 513 14.40 -0.98 14.54
C PHE A 513 14.29 -1.22 13.02
N TRP A 514 14.57 -0.18 12.23
CA TRP A 514 14.52 -0.27 10.77
C TRP A 514 15.62 -1.18 10.23
N ARG A 515 16.83 -1.13 10.83
CA ARG A 515 17.98 -1.94 10.44
C ARG A 515 17.75 -3.41 10.75
N ASP A 516 17.19 -3.72 11.92
CA ASP A 516 16.76 -5.08 12.25
C ASP A 516 15.69 -5.61 11.28
N SER A 517 14.70 -4.77 10.95
CA SER A 517 13.64 -5.11 9.99
C SER A 517 14.21 -5.40 8.59
N VAL A 518 15.12 -4.56 8.11
CA VAL A 518 15.79 -4.77 6.80
C VAL A 518 16.71 -5.99 6.85
N ASN A 519 17.44 -6.21 7.94
CA ASN A 519 18.30 -7.39 8.10
C ASN A 519 17.51 -8.68 7.98
N ARG A 520 16.32 -8.74 8.61
CA ARG A 520 15.40 -9.86 8.47
C ARG A 520 14.98 -10.07 7.02
N VAL A 521 14.51 -9.01 6.37
CA VAL A 521 14.02 -9.06 4.99
C VAL A 521 15.11 -9.55 4.02
N LEU A 522 16.36 -9.15 4.25
CA LEU A 522 17.50 -9.50 3.41
C LEU A 522 18.23 -10.78 3.85
N ALA A 523 17.79 -11.44 4.93
CA ALA A 523 18.42 -12.66 5.43
C ALA A 523 18.32 -13.82 4.42
N ASP A 524 17.29 -13.80 3.58
CA ASP A 524 17.01 -14.82 2.58
C ASP A 524 17.92 -14.75 1.33
N ILE A 525 18.70 -13.67 1.15
CA ILE A 525 19.61 -13.52 0.02
C ILE A 525 20.65 -14.63 -0.03
N ASP A 526 21.26 -14.95 1.11
CA ASP A 526 22.33 -15.95 1.17
C ASP A 526 21.81 -17.37 0.88
N PRO A 527 20.70 -17.83 1.50
CA PRO A 527 20.02 -19.06 1.11
C PRO A 527 19.65 -19.11 -0.38
N PHE A 528 19.15 -18.00 -0.94
CA PHE A 528 18.80 -17.93 -2.36
C PHE A 528 20.02 -18.13 -3.25
N VAL A 529 21.12 -17.43 -2.96
CA VAL A 529 22.37 -17.51 -3.74
C VAL A 529 22.97 -18.91 -3.67
N GLU A 530 22.98 -19.53 -2.49
CA GLU A 530 23.47 -20.89 -2.31
C GLU A 530 22.64 -21.89 -3.13
N LEU A 531 21.32 -21.79 -3.05
CA LEU A 531 20.41 -22.68 -3.76
C LEU A 531 20.47 -22.47 -5.28
N ALA A 532 20.54 -21.22 -5.73
CA ALA A 532 20.74 -20.84 -7.12
C ALA A 532 22.02 -21.46 -7.69
N GLY A 533 23.11 -21.46 -6.92
CA GLY A 533 24.38 -22.06 -7.31
C GLY A 533 24.33 -23.58 -7.48
N LYS A 534 23.49 -24.28 -6.70
CA LYS A 534 23.31 -25.74 -6.75
C LYS A 534 22.38 -26.21 -7.87
N LEU A 535 21.50 -25.33 -8.36
CA LEU A 535 20.47 -25.65 -9.36
C LEU A 535 20.89 -25.34 -10.81
N LYS A 536 22.13 -24.89 -11.01
CA LYS A 536 22.81 -24.89 -12.31
C LYS A 536 23.14 -26.31 -12.73
#